data_AF-A0A9E3P0X5-F1
#
_entry.id   AF-A0A9E3P0X5-F1
#
_cell.length_a   1.000
_cell.length_b   1.000
_cell.length_c   1.000
_cell.angle_alpha   90.00
_cell.angle_beta   90.00
_cell.angle_gamma   90.00
#
_symmetry.space_group_name_H-M   'P 1'
#
loop_
_entity.id
_entity.type
_entity.pdbx_description
1 polymer ?
#
loop_
_entity_poly.entity_id
_entity_poly.type
_entity_poly.pdbx_seq_one_letter_code
_entity_poly.pdbx_strand_id
1 'polypeptide(L)'
;MRSHFVFFALLLLACSNETTGGGTPTDDPGDTPSDPSNPNPNPGPGPAPTTDPPTKPTPPAPSAPVMCIPFSASAASPRDVLRLAARDAHAKKDTSIPTGNGTGSITKDSAGRVIKREFDSNVVAGDFTETFTYDAAGRLIRWQLDSAAVAADLDETFTYDAMGRLTRWQRDAAAVAADLDETFTYDSAGRITRWQLDAAAVAADLDETFTYDPAGRLTRWQLDASAVAADLDETFTYDSAGRITRFQRDAAEVAKDLDETFTYDSSGRLTKWQLDASAAGADQSATFTWTGGTITKVETTGPVPSNAVTKTCP
;
A
#
# COMPACT_ATOMS: atom_id res chain seq x y z
N MET A 1 20.18 10.91 7.91
CA MET A 1 18.84 11.26 8.44
C MET A 1 17.76 10.87 7.44
N ARG A 2 17.19 9.67 7.59
CA ARG A 2 15.91 9.30 6.96
C ARG A 2 15.03 8.73 8.07
N SER A 3 14.18 9.61 8.60
CA SER A 3 13.10 9.24 9.52
C SER A 3 12.27 8.16 8.85
N HIS A 4 12.23 6.99 9.47
CA HIS A 4 11.24 5.98 9.15
C HIS A 4 9.93 6.48 9.75
N PHE A 5 9.25 7.34 8.99
CA PHE A 5 7.89 7.75 9.29
C PHE A 5 6.98 6.53 9.24
N VAL A 6 6.27 6.33 10.34
CA VAL A 6 5.12 5.45 10.48
C VAL A 6 4.18 5.69 9.29
N PHE A 7 4.15 4.74 8.35
CA PHE A 7 3.28 4.80 7.18
C PHE A 7 1.87 4.36 7.58
N PHE A 8 1.04 5.30 8.02
CA PHE A 8 -0.42 5.16 7.90
C PHE A 8 -0.80 5.52 6.46
N ALA A 9 -0.73 4.54 5.55
CA ALA A 9 -1.28 4.67 4.20
C ALA A 9 -2.68 4.06 4.15
N LEU A 10 -3.69 4.83 4.53
CA LEU A 10 -5.08 4.54 4.16
C LEU A 10 -5.37 5.22 2.82
N LEU A 11 -5.11 4.52 1.72
CA LEU A 11 -5.69 4.87 0.42
C LEU A 11 -5.71 3.65 -0.51
N LEU A 12 -6.89 3.04 -0.65
CA LEU A 12 -7.16 2.10 -1.73
C LEU A 12 -8.39 2.60 -2.51
N LEU A 13 -8.10 3.13 -3.70
CA LEU A 13 -9.05 3.31 -4.79
C LEU A 13 -9.11 1.99 -5.56
N ALA A 14 -10.25 1.31 -5.57
CA ALA A 14 -10.51 0.25 -6.53
C ALA A 14 -11.19 0.87 -7.76
N CYS A 15 -10.40 1.19 -8.79
CA CYS A 15 -10.92 1.30 -10.15
C CYS A 15 -10.56 0.01 -10.88
N SER A 16 -11.57 -0.77 -11.29
CA SER A 16 -11.36 -1.90 -12.20
C SER A 16 -10.99 -1.36 -13.57
N ASN A 17 -9.88 -1.84 -14.14
CA ASN A 17 -9.68 -1.85 -15.58
C ASN A 17 -9.09 -3.20 -15.97
N GLU A 18 -9.96 -4.12 -16.38
CA GLU A 18 -9.58 -5.21 -17.27
C GLU A 18 -9.81 -4.77 -18.72
N THR A 19 -8.79 -4.90 -19.56
CA THR A 19 -9.02 -5.22 -20.96
C THR A 19 -7.81 -5.93 -21.54
N THR A 20 -7.96 -7.23 -21.75
CA THR A 20 -7.18 -8.06 -22.67
C THR A 20 -7.41 -7.62 -24.12
N GLY A 21 -6.38 -7.64 -24.96
CA GLY A 21 -6.55 -7.53 -26.41
C GLY A 21 -5.23 -7.41 -27.16
N GLY A 22 -4.65 -8.55 -27.54
CA GLY A 22 -3.55 -8.60 -28.50
C GLY A 22 -4.00 -8.22 -29.91
N GLY A 23 -3.13 -7.53 -30.63
CA GLY A 23 -3.29 -7.20 -32.05
C GLY A 23 -2.02 -6.55 -32.59
N THR A 24 -1.18 -7.35 -33.25
CA THR A 24 -0.03 -6.89 -34.03
C THR A 24 -0.48 -6.07 -35.24
N PRO A 25 0.13 -4.91 -35.54
CA PRO A 25 0.09 -4.33 -36.87
C PRO A 25 1.42 -4.59 -37.60
N THR A 26 1.30 -5.16 -38.79
CA THR A 26 2.36 -5.27 -39.81
C THR A 26 2.69 -3.88 -40.37
N ASP A 27 3.98 -3.54 -40.35
CA ASP A 27 4.59 -2.44 -41.11
C ASP A 27 4.67 -2.79 -42.60
N ASP A 28 4.24 -1.87 -43.47
CA ASP A 28 4.83 -1.65 -44.81
C ASP A 28 4.69 -0.16 -45.19
N PRO A 29 5.72 0.51 -45.74
CA PRO A 29 5.87 1.96 -45.69
C PRO A 29 5.45 2.65 -47.00
N GLY A 30 5.09 3.93 -46.90
CA GLY A 30 4.94 4.81 -48.06
C GLY A 30 5.66 6.13 -47.82
N ASP A 31 6.68 6.44 -48.62
CA ASP A 31 7.18 7.81 -48.80
C ASP A 31 7.87 8.02 -50.17
N THR A 32 7.14 8.71 -51.07
CA THR A 32 7.52 9.76 -52.08
C THR A 32 8.58 9.47 -53.17
N PRO A 33 8.85 10.36 -54.17
CA PRO A 33 8.17 11.59 -54.65
C PRO A 33 8.01 11.69 -56.21
N SER A 34 7.34 12.76 -56.71
CA SER A 34 7.79 13.70 -57.80
C SER A 34 6.72 14.21 -58.80
N ASP A 35 6.52 15.54 -58.76
CA ASP A 35 6.00 16.50 -59.77
C ASP A 35 6.89 16.46 -61.06
N PRO A 36 6.57 16.94 -62.31
CA PRO A 36 5.95 18.26 -62.60
C PRO A 36 5.15 18.48 -63.93
N SER A 37 4.25 19.48 -63.95
CA SER A 37 4.06 20.43 -65.08
C SER A 37 2.93 21.47 -64.89
N ASN A 38 3.28 22.67 -64.39
CA ASN A 38 3.15 24.04 -64.98
C ASN A 38 1.88 24.48 -65.79
N PRO A 39 1.56 25.79 -66.00
CA PRO A 39 1.54 27.04 -65.18
C PRO A 39 0.16 27.77 -65.12
N ASN A 40 -0.02 28.66 -64.11
CA ASN A 40 -0.52 30.07 -64.06
C ASN A 40 -1.49 30.68 -65.14
N PRO A 41 -2.19 31.84 -64.94
CA PRO A 41 -2.63 32.61 -63.74
C PRO A 41 -4.15 32.96 -63.71
N ASN A 42 -4.57 33.44 -62.53
CA ASN A 42 -5.77 34.20 -62.11
C ASN A 42 -6.45 35.13 -63.17
N PRO A 43 -7.78 35.37 -63.10
CA PRO A 43 -8.23 36.64 -62.49
C PRO A 43 -9.60 36.60 -61.76
N GLY A 44 -9.63 37.14 -60.52
CA GLY A 44 -10.61 38.13 -60.03
C GLY A 44 -12.09 37.74 -59.80
N PRO A 45 -12.80 38.44 -58.89
CA PRO A 45 -13.83 37.82 -58.05
C PRO A 45 -15.28 38.06 -58.51
N GLY A 46 -16.14 37.08 -58.23
CA GLY A 46 -17.61 37.17 -58.33
C GLY A 46 -18.27 36.71 -57.02
N PRO A 47 -19.47 37.22 -56.67
CA PRO A 47 -19.95 37.33 -55.30
C PRO A 47 -20.53 36.04 -54.73
N ALA A 48 -20.40 35.91 -53.40
CA ALA A 48 -20.88 34.80 -52.58
C ALA A 48 -22.42 34.67 -52.56
N PRO A 49 -22.95 33.44 -52.63
CA PRO A 49 -24.21 33.07 -52.01
C PRO A 49 -23.96 32.44 -50.63
N THR A 50 -24.70 32.95 -49.65
CA THR A 50 -24.77 32.50 -48.26
C THR A 50 -25.31 31.06 -48.17
N THR A 51 -24.48 30.12 -47.72
CA THR A 51 -24.91 28.79 -47.28
C THR A 51 -24.79 28.69 -45.77
N ASP A 52 -25.87 28.28 -45.11
CA ASP A 52 -25.93 27.99 -43.68
C ASP A 52 -24.74 27.13 -43.21
N PRO A 53 -24.14 27.40 -42.03
CA PRO A 53 -23.08 26.57 -41.50
C PRO A 53 -23.64 25.18 -41.13
N PRO A 54 -22.87 24.10 -41.37
CA PRO A 54 -23.29 22.74 -41.03
C PRO A 54 -23.51 22.60 -39.52
N THR A 55 -24.58 21.91 -39.15
CA THR A 55 -24.92 21.57 -37.76
C THR A 55 -23.75 20.88 -37.08
N LYS A 56 -23.20 21.55 -36.06
CA LYS A 56 -22.16 21.03 -35.16
C LYS A 56 -22.61 19.66 -34.61
N PRO A 57 -21.79 18.61 -34.65
CA PRO A 57 -22.11 17.33 -34.04
C PRO A 57 -22.36 17.54 -32.53
N THR A 58 -23.49 17.02 -32.04
CA THR A 58 -23.79 16.98 -30.61
C THR A 58 -22.66 16.22 -29.89
N PRO A 59 -22.09 16.74 -28.79
CA PRO A 59 -21.10 16.00 -28.02
C PRO A 59 -21.70 14.67 -27.54
N PRO A 60 -20.91 13.59 -27.44
CA PRO A 60 -21.38 12.36 -26.80
C PRO A 60 -21.88 12.68 -25.38
N ALA A 61 -22.95 11.99 -24.97
CA ALA A 61 -23.53 12.12 -23.64
C ALA A 61 -22.43 11.98 -22.57
N PRO A 62 -22.45 12.78 -21.49
CA PRO A 62 -21.46 12.66 -20.43
C PRO A 62 -21.49 11.24 -19.87
N SER A 63 -20.31 10.60 -19.84
CA SER A 63 -20.10 9.33 -19.16
C SER A 63 -20.64 9.41 -17.73
N ALA A 64 -21.41 8.40 -17.33
CA ALA A 64 -22.06 8.35 -16.03
C ALA A 64 -21.03 8.53 -14.89
N PRO A 65 -21.35 9.31 -13.84
CA PRO A 65 -20.44 9.51 -12.72
C PRO A 65 -20.16 8.16 -12.03
N VAL A 66 -18.89 7.80 -11.91
CA VAL A 66 -18.45 6.65 -11.11
C VAL A 66 -18.40 7.11 -9.66
N MET A 67 -19.31 6.59 -8.83
CA MET A 67 -19.35 6.85 -7.39
C MET A 67 -18.35 5.92 -6.70
N CYS A 68 -17.27 6.48 -6.14
CA CYS A 68 -16.36 5.75 -5.26
C CYS A 68 -16.93 5.77 -3.84
N ILE A 69 -17.49 4.64 -3.38
CA ILE A 69 -17.79 4.45 -1.96
C ILE A 69 -16.47 4.07 -1.28
N PRO A 70 -16.05 4.73 -0.20
CA PRO A 70 -14.88 4.30 0.57
C PRO A 70 -15.21 2.95 1.22
N PHE A 71 -14.76 1.86 0.60
CA PHE A 71 -14.93 0.52 1.15
C PHE A 71 -13.84 0.25 2.18
N SER A 72 -14.20 0.23 3.47
CA SER A 72 -13.28 -0.16 4.55
C SER A 72 -12.83 -1.62 4.43
N ALA A 73 -13.58 -2.45 3.68
CA ALA A 73 -13.28 -3.86 3.42
C ALA A 73 -11.91 -4.10 2.74
N SER A 74 -11.32 -3.08 2.11
CA SER A 74 -9.96 -3.16 1.57
C SER A 74 -8.88 -3.27 2.65
N ALA A 75 -9.20 -3.05 3.93
CA ALA A 75 -8.24 -3.04 5.04
C ALA A 75 -7.95 -4.43 5.66
N ALA A 76 -8.70 -5.48 5.28
CA ALA A 76 -8.49 -6.83 5.81
C ALA A 76 -7.20 -7.49 5.29
N SER A 77 -6.90 -7.31 4.00
CA SER A 77 -5.78 -7.96 3.31
C SER A 77 -4.40 -7.29 3.45
N PRO A 78 -4.27 -5.99 3.80
CA PRO A 78 -2.93 -5.39 3.91
C PRO A 78 -2.25 -5.56 5.27
N ARG A 79 -2.96 -5.73 6.40
CA ARG A 79 -2.33 -5.51 7.72
C ARG A 79 -1.27 -6.55 8.09
N ASP A 80 -1.62 -7.83 8.02
CA ASP A 80 -0.67 -8.91 8.28
C ASP A 80 0.45 -8.97 7.23
N VAL A 81 0.12 -8.69 5.97
CA VAL A 81 1.10 -8.55 4.88
C VAL A 81 2.07 -7.40 5.11
N LEU A 82 1.59 -6.25 5.61
CA LEU A 82 2.43 -5.10 5.95
C LEU A 82 3.36 -5.42 7.12
N ARG A 83 2.87 -6.12 8.16
CA ARG A 83 3.71 -6.60 9.26
C ARG A 83 4.78 -7.57 8.77
N LEU A 84 4.43 -8.46 7.84
CA LEU A 84 5.38 -9.37 7.22
C LEU A 84 6.44 -8.64 6.38
N ALA A 85 6.03 -7.60 5.65
CA ALA A 85 6.93 -6.77 4.86
C ALA A 85 7.87 -5.93 5.74
N ALA A 86 7.37 -5.36 6.84
CA ALA A 86 8.16 -4.63 7.83
C ALA A 86 9.22 -5.55 8.46
N ARG A 87 8.78 -6.75 8.92
CA ARG A 87 9.66 -7.83 9.38
C ARG A 87 10.82 -8.10 8.41
N ASP A 88 10.49 -8.31 7.13
CA ASP A 88 11.48 -8.63 6.10
C ASP A 88 12.42 -7.47 5.79
N ALA A 89 12.00 -6.24 6.05
CA ALA A 89 12.82 -5.06 5.87
C ALA A 89 13.85 -4.90 7.01
N HIS A 90 13.53 -5.25 8.26
CA HIS A 90 14.45 -5.06 9.39
C HIS A 90 15.79 -5.79 9.19
N ALA A 91 15.74 -7.02 8.68
CA ALA A 91 16.94 -7.85 8.45
C ALA A 91 17.64 -7.59 7.10
N LYS A 92 17.10 -6.70 6.25
CA LYS A 92 17.71 -6.31 4.97
C LYS A 92 18.44 -4.98 5.14
N LYS A 93 19.75 -5.05 5.27
CA LYS A 93 20.62 -3.88 5.33
C LYS A 93 21.27 -3.60 3.97
N ASP A 94 21.32 -2.32 3.59
CA ASP A 94 22.10 -1.88 2.44
C ASP A 94 23.59 -2.05 2.76
N THR A 95 24.31 -2.69 1.84
CA THR A 95 25.73 -3.01 2.00
C THR A 95 26.60 -2.28 0.98
N SER A 96 26.02 -1.34 0.22
CA SER A 96 26.73 -0.53 -0.77
C SER A 96 27.53 0.62 -0.14
N ILE A 97 28.65 0.99 -0.74
CA ILE A 97 29.40 2.19 -0.34
C ILE A 97 28.68 3.43 -0.85
N PRO A 98 28.47 4.47 0.00
CA PRO A 98 27.86 5.72 -0.44
C PRO A 98 28.66 6.36 -1.58
N THR A 99 27.97 6.93 -2.56
CA THR A 99 28.59 7.76 -3.60
C THR A 99 28.78 9.18 -3.09
N GLY A 100 30.00 9.71 -3.09
CA GLY A 100 30.28 11.08 -2.64
C GLY A 100 31.78 11.36 -2.51
N ASN A 101 32.14 12.53 -1.97
CA ASN A 101 33.52 12.82 -1.58
C ASN A 101 33.84 11.97 -0.35
N GLY A 102 34.48 10.82 -0.55
CA GLY A 102 34.79 9.88 0.51
C GLY A 102 35.47 8.64 -0.03
N THR A 103 36.05 7.84 0.86
CA THR A 103 36.55 6.52 0.55
C THR A 103 35.86 5.50 1.45
N GLY A 104 35.40 4.40 0.87
CA GLY A 104 34.75 3.34 1.63
C GLY A 104 35.34 1.97 1.31
N SER A 105 35.22 1.06 2.27
CA SER A 105 35.68 -0.31 2.12
C SER A 105 34.64 -1.30 2.59
N ILE A 106 34.62 -2.48 1.96
CA ILE A 106 33.74 -3.60 2.30
C ILE A 106 34.64 -4.79 2.60
N THR A 107 34.48 -5.37 3.78
CA THR A 107 35.07 -6.66 4.12
C THR A 107 34.01 -7.74 4.01
N LYS A 108 34.35 -8.84 3.35
CA LYS A 108 33.47 -10.01 3.19
C LYS A 108 34.03 -11.22 3.91
N ASP A 109 33.16 -12.12 4.36
CA ASP A 109 33.57 -13.44 4.81
C ASP A 109 33.89 -14.39 3.65
N SER A 110 34.25 -15.64 3.96
CA SER A 110 34.54 -16.68 2.98
C SER A 110 33.34 -17.11 2.12
N ALA A 111 32.12 -16.81 2.56
CA ALA A 111 30.88 -17.03 1.80
C ALA A 111 30.50 -15.82 0.93
N GLY A 112 31.30 -14.75 0.94
CA GLY A 112 31.08 -13.53 0.17
C GLY A 112 30.05 -12.57 0.79
N ARG A 113 29.61 -12.81 2.02
CA ARG A 113 28.69 -11.93 2.76
C ARG A 113 29.47 -10.77 3.37
N VAL A 114 28.90 -9.57 3.38
CA VAL A 114 29.54 -8.38 3.96
C VAL A 114 29.53 -8.48 5.48
N ILE A 115 30.70 -8.48 6.12
CA ILE A 115 30.84 -8.55 7.58
C ILE A 115 31.26 -7.21 8.21
N LYS A 116 31.81 -6.31 7.41
CA LYS A 116 32.18 -4.96 7.82
C LYS A 116 32.09 -4.00 6.65
N ARG A 117 31.61 -2.79 6.92
CA ARG A 117 31.62 -1.67 5.99
C ARG A 117 32.16 -0.45 6.70
N GLU A 118 33.03 0.29 6.04
CA GLU A 118 33.63 1.51 6.57
C GLU A 118 33.52 2.60 5.52
N PHE A 119 33.29 3.83 5.97
CA PHE A 119 33.29 5.00 5.10
C PHE A 119 33.95 6.16 5.83
N ASP A 120 35.00 6.70 5.20
CA ASP A 120 35.62 7.97 5.52
C ASP A 120 35.07 8.99 4.53
N SER A 121 34.28 9.92 5.03
CA SER A 121 33.59 10.94 4.23
C SER A 121 34.45 12.20 3.98
N ASN A 122 35.74 12.17 4.35
CA ASN A 122 36.65 13.32 4.39
C ASN A 122 36.17 14.48 5.27
N VAL A 123 35.11 14.28 6.06
CA VAL A 123 34.56 15.20 7.05
C VAL A 123 34.08 14.35 8.22
N VAL A 124 34.66 14.48 9.41
CA VAL A 124 34.38 13.59 10.57
C VAL A 124 32.89 13.31 10.80
N ALA A 125 32.02 14.29 10.58
CA ALA A 125 30.57 14.17 10.72
C ALA A 125 29.86 13.32 9.64
N GLY A 126 30.56 12.58 8.79
CA GLY A 126 29.98 11.61 7.85
C GLY A 126 30.61 10.22 7.94
N ASP A 127 31.57 10.04 8.86
CA ASP A 127 32.32 8.79 8.99
C ASP A 127 31.50 7.76 9.76
N PHE A 128 31.56 6.51 9.29
CA PHE A 128 30.91 5.41 9.98
C PHE A 128 31.62 4.08 9.76
N THR A 129 31.40 3.17 10.70
CA THR A 129 31.71 1.76 10.63
C THR A 129 30.44 0.96 10.92
N GLU A 130 30.11 0.02 10.04
CA GLU A 130 29.06 -0.96 10.28
C GLU A 130 29.66 -2.36 10.37
N THR A 131 29.15 -3.17 11.30
CA THR A 131 29.50 -4.59 11.41
C THR A 131 28.25 -5.46 11.25
N PHE A 132 28.43 -6.61 10.61
CA PHE A 132 27.35 -7.55 10.32
C PHE A 132 27.77 -8.93 10.81
N THR A 133 26.96 -9.52 11.68
CA THR A 133 27.18 -10.88 12.18
C THR A 133 26.08 -11.79 11.66
N TYR A 134 26.45 -12.95 11.14
CA TYR A 134 25.51 -13.93 10.61
C TYR A 134 25.59 -15.25 11.37
N ASP A 135 24.48 -15.98 11.40
CA ASP A 135 24.50 -17.37 11.82
C ASP A 135 25.05 -18.32 10.73
N ALA A 136 25.13 -19.60 11.08
CA ALA A 136 25.57 -20.67 10.19
C ALA A 136 24.65 -20.89 8.98
N ALA A 137 23.40 -20.44 9.04
CA ALA A 137 22.41 -20.58 7.96
C ALA A 137 22.42 -19.39 6.99
N GLY A 138 23.25 -18.37 7.22
CA GLY A 138 23.28 -17.19 6.34
C GLY A 138 22.52 -15.98 6.86
N ARG A 139 21.81 -16.09 7.99
CA ARG A 139 20.87 -15.06 8.46
C ARG A 139 21.59 -14.04 9.33
N LEU A 140 21.29 -12.75 9.14
CA LEU A 140 21.87 -11.65 9.92
C LEU A 140 21.34 -11.74 11.35
N ILE A 141 22.20 -11.90 12.35
CA ILE A 141 21.82 -11.99 13.77
C ILE A 141 22.18 -10.75 14.57
N ARG A 142 23.11 -9.93 14.07
CA ARG A 142 23.47 -8.64 14.67
C ARG A 142 23.96 -7.67 13.62
N TRP A 143 23.55 -6.42 13.73
CA TRP A 143 24.07 -5.28 12.97
C TRP A 143 24.44 -4.18 13.93
N GLN A 144 25.63 -3.60 13.78
CA GLN A 144 26.05 -2.48 14.61
C GLN A 144 26.49 -1.32 13.72
N LEU A 145 26.20 -0.10 14.15
CA LEU A 145 26.64 1.13 13.53
C LEU A 145 27.39 1.95 14.58
N ASP A 146 28.66 2.21 14.32
CA ASP A 146 29.45 3.25 14.98
C ASP A 146 29.56 4.40 13.99
N SER A 147 29.08 5.59 14.37
CA SER A 147 29.06 6.72 13.46
C SER A 147 29.32 8.03 14.17
N ALA A 148 30.37 8.73 13.75
CA ALA A 148 30.67 10.07 14.20
C ALA A 148 29.63 11.13 13.75
N ALA A 149 28.82 10.79 12.72
CA ALA A 149 27.75 11.61 12.16
C ALA A 149 26.38 11.54 12.86
N VAL A 150 26.06 10.38 13.46
CA VAL A 150 24.72 10.08 13.97
C VAL A 150 24.78 10.24 15.49
N ALA A 151 23.72 10.75 16.10
CA ALA A 151 23.67 11.07 17.53
C ALA A 151 23.83 9.87 18.48
N ALA A 152 23.97 8.64 17.97
CA ALA A 152 24.26 7.46 18.77
C ALA A 152 24.76 6.30 17.90
N ASP A 153 25.61 5.47 18.51
CA ASP A 153 25.85 4.11 18.04
C ASP A 153 24.55 3.30 18.11
N LEU A 154 24.35 2.40 17.15
CA LEU A 154 23.22 1.49 17.12
C LEU A 154 23.68 0.05 17.21
N ASP A 155 22.94 -0.74 17.96
CA ASP A 155 23.09 -2.19 18.02
C ASP A 155 21.74 -2.84 17.79
N GLU A 156 21.59 -3.55 16.68
CA GLU A 156 20.38 -4.30 16.36
C GLU A 156 20.65 -5.80 16.40
N THR A 157 19.77 -6.55 17.07
CA THR A 157 19.83 -8.02 17.12
C THR A 157 18.57 -8.64 16.52
N PHE A 158 18.76 -9.79 15.88
CA PHE A 158 17.71 -10.50 15.17
C PHE A 158 17.67 -11.96 15.62
N THR A 159 16.51 -12.40 16.12
CA THR A 159 16.29 -13.79 16.52
C THR A 159 15.33 -14.47 15.56
N TYR A 160 15.58 -15.73 15.26
CA TYR A 160 14.79 -16.51 14.33
C TYR A 160 14.35 -17.83 14.94
N ASP A 161 13.23 -18.36 14.46
CA ASP A 161 12.84 -19.73 14.74
C ASP A 161 13.59 -20.76 13.87
N ALA A 162 13.28 -22.04 14.09
CA ALA A 162 13.85 -23.17 13.36
C ALA A 162 13.45 -23.20 11.87
N MET A 163 12.38 -22.50 11.47
CA MET A 163 11.90 -22.41 10.09
C MET A 163 12.52 -21.23 9.32
N GLY A 164 13.35 -20.40 9.96
CA GLY A 164 13.94 -19.24 9.28
C GLY A 164 13.21 -17.92 9.51
N ARG A 165 12.11 -17.90 10.27
CA ARG A 165 11.26 -16.71 10.43
C ARG A 165 11.77 -15.86 11.58
N LEU A 166 11.84 -14.54 11.39
CA LEU A 166 12.23 -13.59 12.43
C LEU A 166 11.18 -13.61 13.56
N THR A 167 11.59 -13.86 14.79
CA THR A 167 10.72 -13.89 15.98
C THR A 167 10.95 -12.72 16.91
N ARG A 168 12.11 -12.06 16.83
CA ARG A 168 12.41 -10.86 17.62
C ARG A 168 13.41 -9.96 16.90
N TRP A 169 13.17 -8.66 16.96
CA TRP A 169 14.11 -7.62 16.55
C TRP A 169 14.27 -6.64 17.69
N GLN A 170 15.50 -6.44 18.15
CA GLN A 170 15.80 -5.49 19.21
C GLN A 170 16.75 -4.44 18.66
N ARG A 171 16.56 -3.19 19.07
CA ARG A 171 17.51 -2.09 18.84
C ARG A 171 17.87 -1.50 20.19
N ASP A 172 19.17 -1.30 20.39
CA ASP A 172 19.76 -0.49 21.46
C ASP A 172 20.43 0.72 20.79
N ALA A 173 20.12 1.91 21.27
CA ALA A 173 20.73 3.15 20.81
C ALA A 173 21.30 3.92 22.00
N ALA A 174 22.60 4.24 21.96
CA ALA A 174 23.35 4.85 23.06
C ALA A 174 22.92 6.30 23.49
N ALA A 175 21.72 6.77 23.11
CA ALA A 175 21.13 8.02 23.57
C ALA A 175 19.59 7.90 23.73
N VAL A 176 19.17 7.52 24.94
CA VAL A 176 17.91 7.75 25.71
C VAL A 176 16.52 7.64 25.03
N ALA A 177 16.37 7.45 23.71
CA ALA A 177 15.03 7.46 23.12
C ALA A 177 14.83 6.65 21.85
N ALA A 178 15.53 5.54 21.64
CA ALA A 178 15.28 4.70 20.45
C ALA A 178 15.40 3.20 20.67
N ASP A 179 15.49 2.76 21.93
CA ASP A 179 15.40 1.34 22.24
C ASP A 179 14.01 0.85 21.88
N LEU A 180 13.96 -0.27 21.18
CA LEU A 180 12.72 -0.95 20.89
C LEU A 180 12.96 -2.45 20.84
N ASP A 181 11.90 -3.18 21.11
CA ASP A 181 11.83 -4.62 21.04
C ASP A 181 10.53 -5.03 20.35
N GLU A 182 10.68 -5.55 19.13
CA GLU A 182 9.58 -6.11 18.37
C GLU A 182 9.60 -7.64 18.43
N THR A 183 8.46 -8.24 18.75
CA THR A 183 8.28 -9.70 18.73
C THR A 183 7.23 -10.13 17.73
N PHE A 184 7.45 -11.30 17.12
CA PHE A 184 6.58 -11.88 16.11
C PHE A 184 6.27 -13.33 16.48
N THR A 185 4.98 -13.66 16.58
CA THR A 185 4.50 -15.04 16.76
C THR A 185 3.80 -15.52 15.49
N TYR A 186 3.92 -16.81 15.21
CA TYR A 186 3.36 -17.42 14.01
C TYR A 186 2.56 -18.68 14.32
N ASP A 187 1.62 -18.99 13.43
CA ASP A 187 1.02 -20.31 13.37
C ASP A 187 1.88 -21.33 12.60
N SER A 188 1.37 -22.56 12.50
CA SER A 188 2.01 -23.66 11.76
C SER A 188 2.02 -23.47 10.25
N ALA A 189 1.18 -22.58 9.71
CA ALA A 189 1.09 -22.27 8.29
C ALA A 189 2.05 -21.14 7.87
N GLY A 190 2.73 -20.49 8.81
CA GLY A 190 3.64 -19.38 8.48
C GLY A 190 3.08 -17.98 8.70
N ARG A 191 1.80 -17.86 9.10
CA ARG A 191 1.10 -16.58 9.24
C ARG A 191 1.40 -15.97 10.60
N ILE A 192 1.53 -14.64 10.66
CA ILE A 192 1.71 -13.92 11.92
C ILE A 192 0.41 -14.01 12.72
N THR A 193 0.47 -14.44 13.97
CA THR A 193 -0.69 -14.48 14.89
C THR A 193 -0.62 -13.39 15.95
N ARG A 194 0.59 -12.87 16.22
CA ARG A 194 0.80 -11.74 17.14
C ARG A 194 2.02 -10.94 16.75
N TRP A 195 1.93 -9.63 16.86
CA TRP A 195 3.05 -8.69 16.81
C TRP A 195 3.01 -7.81 18.05
N GLN A 196 4.14 -7.60 18.70
CA GLN A 196 4.23 -6.71 19.86
C GLN A 196 5.42 -5.77 19.68
N LEU A 197 5.25 -4.53 20.12
CA LEU A 197 6.31 -3.52 20.20
C LEU A 197 6.37 -3.00 21.63
N ASP A 198 7.53 -3.14 22.26
CA ASP A 198 7.92 -2.38 23.45
C ASP A 198 8.90 -1.30 22.99
N ALA A 199 8.58 -0.04 23.24
CA ALA A 199 9.39 1.09 22.80
C ALA A 199 9.41 2.21 23.85
N ALA A 200 9.69 1.84 25.10
CA ALA A 200 9.62 2.63 26.35
C ALA A 200 9.94 4.14 26.31
N ALA A 201 10.67 4.64 25.30
CA ALA A 201 11.05 6.04 25.16
C ALA A 201 10.56 6.76 23.89
N VAL A 202 9.94 6.08 22.92
CA VAL A 202 9.56 6.64 21.60
C VAL A 202 8.13 6.35 21.17
N ALA A 203 7.56 5.24 21.63
CA ALA A 203 6.16 4.88 21.43
C ALA A 203 5.68 4.12 22.67
N ALA A 204 4.38 4.16 22.96
CA ALA A 204 3.85 3.25 23.96
C ALA A 204 3.74 1.85 23.37
N ASP A 205 3.58 0.87 24.26
CA ASP A 205 3.50 -0.53 23.89
C ASP A 205 2.32 -0.77 22.96
N LEU A 206 2.55 -1.54 21.89
CA LEU A 206 1.52 -1.95 20.95
C LEU A 206 1.45 -3.47 20.91
N ASP A 207 0.23 -4.02 20.88
CA ASP A 207 -0.02 -5.44 20.72
C ASP A 207 -1.08 -5.66 19.65
N GLU A 208 -0.70 -6.33 18.56
CA GLU A 208 -1.61 -6.73 17.51
C GLU A 208 -1.78 -8.24 17.50
N THR A 209 -3.02 -8.72 17.47
CA THR A 209 -3.34 -10.14 17.29
C THR A 209 -4.13 -10.37 16.01
N PHE A 210 -3.87 -11.52 15.39
CA PHE A 210 -4.43 -11.89 14.09
C PHE A 210 -5.03 -13.29 14.19
N THR A 211 -6.32 -13.43 13.87
CA THR A 211 -7.02 -14.71 13.82
C THR A 211 -7.43 -15.01 12.38
N TYR A 212 -7.33 -16.27 11.99
CA TYR A 212 -7.64 -16.71 10.64
C TYR A 212 -8.62 -17.87 10.61
N ASP A 213 -9.34 -18.01 9.51
CA ASP A 213 -10.10 -19.21 9.20
C ASP A 213 -9.22 -20.33 8.60
N PRO A 214 -9.77 -21.56 8.43
CA PRO A 214 -9.05 -22.67 7.82
C PRO A 214 -8.63 -22.45 6.36
N ALA A 215 -9.23 -21.50 5.66
CA ALA A 215 -8.92 -21.18 4.27
C ALA A 215 -7.77 -20.17 4.12
N GLY A 216 -7.24 -19.64 5.22
CA GLY A 216 -6.15 -18.66 5.16
C GLY A 216 -6.56 -17.22 5.48
N ARG A 217 -7.87 -16.93 5.58
CA ARG A 217 -8.38 -15.56 5.56
C ARG A 217 -8.45 -14.97 6.96
N LEU A 218 -8.06 -13.71 7.12
CA LEU A 218 -8.08 -12.99 8.39
C LEU A 218 -9.54 -12.80 8.84
N THR A 219 -9.94 -13.34 9.98
CA THR A 219 -11.30 -13.22 10.53
C THR A 219 -11.39 -12.22 11.67
N ARG A 220 -10.28 -11.92 12.35
CA ARG A 220 -10.21 -10.91 13.40
C ARG A 220 -8.83 -10.30 13.49
N TRP A 221 -8.79 -8.98 13.70
CA TRP A 221 -7.60 -8.23 14.06
C TRP A 221 -7.92 -7.43 15.32
N GLN A 222 -7.03 -7.48 16.31
CA GLN A 222 -7.17 -6.68 17.52
C GLN A 222 -5.91 -5.87 17.73
N LEU A 223 -6.06 -4.62 18.14
CA LEU A 223 -4.98 -3.73 18.55
C LEU A 223 -5.24 -3.30 20.00
N ASP A 224 -4.29 -3.59 20.87
CA ASP A 224 -4.13 -2.91 22.16
C ASP A 224 -3.05 -1.86 21.98
N ALA A 225 -3.41 -0.60 22.17
CA ALA A 225 -2.53 0.53 21.94
C ALA A 225 -2.42 1.42 23.18
N SER A 226 -2.12 0.79 24.31
CA SER A 226 -1.82 1.39 25.61
C SER A 226 -1.39 2.86 25.55
N ALA A 227 -2.34 3.78 25.73
CA ALA A 227 -2.16 5.24 25.84
C ALA A 227 -1.71 6.02 24.57
N VAL A 228 -1.54 5.39 23.40
CA VAL A 228 -1.15 6.08 22.14
C VAL A 228 -2.22 6.06 21.06
N ALA A 229 -3.13 5.09 21.11
CA ALA A 229 -4.33 5.06 20.28
C ALA A 229 -5.47 4.37 21.03
N ALA A 230 -6.67 4.46 20.46
CA ALA A 230 -7.78 3.63 20.91
C ALA A 230 -7.51 2.17 20.58
N ASP A 231 -7.92 1.28 21.48
CA ASP A 231 -8.00 -0.14 21.18
C ASP A 231 -9.01 -0.36 20.05
N LEU A 232 -8.69 -1.30 19.18
CA LEU A 232 -9.52 -1.66 18.04
C LEU A 232 -9.74 -3.17 18.01
N ASP A 233 -10.96 -3.56 17.69
CA ASP A 233 -11.33 -4.94 17.41
C ASP A 233 -12.09 -4.98 16.10
N GLU A 234 -11.46 -5.52 15.07
CA GLU A 234 -12.05 -5.65 13.75
C GLU A 234 -12.33 -7.10 13.41
N THR A 235 -13.53 -7.41 12.93
CA THR A 235 -13.91 -8.74 12.47
C THR A 235 -14.33 -8.74 11.01
N PHE A 236 -14.04 -9.84 10.33
CA PHE A 236 -14.31 -10.04 8.92
C PHE A 236 -15.01 -11.37 8.72
N THR A 237 -16.13 -11.35 8.00
CA THR A 237 -16.83 -12.55 7.56
C THR A 237 -16.80 -12.65 6.06
N TYR A 238 -16.80 -13.89 5.56
CA TYR A 238 -16.64 -14.18 4.15
C TYR A 238 -17.73 -15.16 3.68
N ASP A 239 -18.07 -15.08 2.40
CA ASP A 239 -18.81 -16.14 1.74
C ASP A 239 -17.90 -17.31 1.32
N SER A 240 -18.51 -18.32 0.69
CA SER A 240 -17.81 -19.50 0.18
C SER A 240 -16.86 -19.20 -0.98
N ALA A 241 -16.98 -18.04 -1.63
CA ALA A 241 -16.13 -17.61 -2.74
C ALA A 241 -14.93 -16.76 -2.28
N GLY A 242 -14.78 -16.45 -0.98
CA GLY A 242 -13.69 -15.60 -0.51
C GLY A 242 -14.01 -14.12 -0.40
N ARG A 243 -15.25 -13.70 -0.68
CA ARG A 243 -15.63 -12.29 -0.67
C ARG A 243 -16.09 -11.89 0.72
N ILE A 244 -15.68 -10.71 1.20
CA ILE A 244 -16.12 -10.17 2.49
C ILE A 244 -17.62 -9.90 2.42
N THR A 245 -18.38 -10.43 3.37
CA THR A 245 -19.84 -10.22 3.52
C THR A 245 -20.19 -9.34 4.71
N ARG A 246 -19.30 -9.23 5.71
CA ARG A 246 -19.42 -8.28 6.81
C ARG A 246 -18.04 -7.82 7.28
N PHE A 247 -17.96 -6.55 7.64
CA PHE A 247 -16.84 -5.96 8.36
C PHE A 247 -17.41 -5.28 9.61
N GLN A 248 -16.88 -5.61 10.78
CA GLN A 248 -17.23 -4.89 12.00
C GLN A 248 -15.97 -4.30 12.61
N ARG A 249 -16.09 -3.11 13.18
CA ARG A 249 -15.07 -2.49 14.04
C ARG A 249 -15.77 -2.12 15.34
N ASP A 250 -15.22 -2.59 16.45
CA ASP A 250 -15.46 -2.05 17.78
C ASP A 250 -14.23 -1.22 18.15
N ALA A 251 -14.46 0.01 18.60
CA ALA A 251 -13.39 0.94 18.91
C ALA A 251 -13.67 1.71 20.20
N ALA A 252 -12.69 1.73 21.10
CA ALA A 252 -12.80 2.54 22.31
C ALA A 252 -12.67 4.05 22.00
N GLU A 253 -13.42 4.89 22.71
CA GLU A 253 -13.30 6.36 22.84
C GLU A 253 -13.25 7.26 21.57
N VAL A 254 -12.33 7.03 20.64
CA VAL A 254 -11.93 7.98 19.58
C VAL A 254 -12.30 7.50 18.17
N ALA A 255 -12.29 6.20 17.93
CA ALA A 255 -12.81 5.62 16.70
C ALA A 255 -14.28 5.21 16.91
N LYS A 256 -15.06 5.26 15.84
CA LYS A 256 -16.48 4.93 15.88
C LYS A 256 -16.68 3.47 15.52
N ASP A 257 -17.60 2.82 16.21
CA ASP A 257 -18.04 1.48 15.83
C ASP A 257 -18.62 1.48 14.43
N LEU A 258 -18.25 0.49 13.63
CA LEU A 258 -18.73 0.32 12.28
C LEU A 258 -19.27 -1.09 12.11
N ASP A 259 -20.38 -1.22 11.39
CA ASP A 259 -20.88 -2.50 10.94
C ASP A 259 -21.31 -2.40 9.48
N GLU A 260 -20.45 -2.90 8.60
CA GLU A 260 -20.68 -2.89 7.16
C GLU A 260 -21.07 -4.28 6.66
N THR A 261 -22.10 -4.37 5.83
CA THR A 261 -22.51 -5.61 5.15
C THR A 261 -22.46 -5.47 3.64
N PHE A 262 -22.10 -6.56 2.97
CA PHE A 262 -21.88 -6.62 1.53
C PHE A 262 -22.63 -7.81 0.95
N THR A 263 -23.42 -7.55 -0.09
CA THR A 263 -24.15 -8.58 -0.85
C THR A 263 -23.66 -8.57 -2.28
N TYR A 264 -23.52 -9.75 -2.86
CA TYR A 264 -23.06 -9.94 -4.22
C TYR A 264 -24.06 -10.77 -5.02
N ASP A 265 -24.04 -10.63 -6.34
CA ASP A 265 -24.70 -11.55 -7.25
C ASP A 265 -23.89 -12.83 -7.47
N SER A 266 -24.47 -13.75 -8.24
CA SER A 266 -23.86 -15.02 -8.63
C SER A 266 -22.62 -14.86 -9.52
N SER A 267 -22.41 -13.69 -10.11
CA SER A 267 -21.28 -13.39 -11.01
C SER A 267 -20.12 -12.72 -10.29
N GLY A 268 -20.15 -12.56 -8.96
CA GLY A 268 -19.05 -11.91 -8.25
C GLY A 268 -19.34 -10.47 -7.86
N ARG A 269 -20.34 -9.82 -8.45
CA ARG A 269 -20.47 -8.36 -8.43
C ARG A 269 -21.24 -7.89 -7.23
N LEU A 270 -20.77 -6.82 -6.59
CA LEU A 270 -21.46 -6.21 -5.45
C LEU A 270 -22.81 -5.65 -5.89
N THR A 271 -23.89 -6.07 -5.24
CA THR A 271 -25.25 -5.60 -5.48
C THR A 271 -25.76 -4.71 -4.36
N LYS A 272 -25.23 -4.87 -3.14
CA LYS A 272 -25.65 -4.06 -1.99
C LYS A 272 -24.51 -3.84 -1.01
N TRP A 273 -24.42 -2.63 -0.49
CA TRP A 273 -23.62 -2.25 0.68
C TRP A 273 -24.52 -1.58 1.71
N GLN A 274 -24.30 -1.87 2.98
CA GLN A 274 -24.96 -1.18 4.09
C GLN A 274 -23.95 -0.92 5.19
N LEU A 275 -24.03 0.25 5.80
CA LEU A 275 -23.35 0.62 7.02
C LEU A 275 -24.43 0.88 8.08
N ASP A 276 -24.47 0.03 9.10
CA ASP A 276 -25.16 0.30 10.35
C ASP A 276 -24.19 1.08 11.24
N ALA A 277 -24.55 2.33 11.50
CA ALA A 277 -23.70 3.31 12.15
C ALA A 277 -24.16 3.59 13.57
N SER A 278 -24.70 2.57 14.27
CA SER A 278 -25.22 2.67 15.65
C SER A 278 -24.40 3.55 16.62
N ALA A 279 -23.07 3.67 16.45
CA ALA A 279 -22.23 4.70 17.08
C ALA A 279 -21.52 5.68 16.10
N ALA A 280 -21.45 5.37 14.79
CA ALA A 280 -20.72 6.15 13.79
C ALA A 280 -21.49 7.32 13.14
N GLY A 281 -22.82 7.37 13.24
CA GLY A 281 -23.63 8.38 12.57
C GLY A 281 -24.97 7.83 12.09
N ALA A 282 -25.49 8.38 11.00
CA ALA A 282 -26.70 7.84 10.38
C ALA A 282 -26.37 6.63 9.50
N ASP A 283 -27.25 5.64 9.52
CA ASP A 283 -27.18 4.47 8.64
C ASP A 283 -27.09 4.88 7.18
N GLN A 284 -26.29 4.13 6.43
CA GLN A 284 -26.09 4.34 5.02
C GLN A 284 -26.25 3.05 4.25
N SER A 285 -26.69 3.15 3.00
CA SER A 285 -26.68 2.01 2.10
C SER A 285 -26.56 2.44 0.66
N ALA A 286 -26.05 1.54 -0.18
CA ALA A 286 -26.01 1.67 -1.62
C ALA A 286 -26.45 0.36 -2.28
N THR A 287 -27.30 0.45 -3.30
CA THR A 287 -27.70 -0.67 -4.16
C THR A 287 -27.22 -0.45 -5.58
N PHE A 288 -26.62 -1.47 -6.18
CA PHE A 288 -26.01 -1.42 -7.51
C PHE A 288 -26.77 -2.32 -8.47
N THR A 289 -27.16 -1.77 -9.61
CA THR A 289 -27.72 -2.54 -10.72
C THR A 289 -26.69 -2.67 -11.83
N TRP A 290 -26.50 -3.90 -12.32
CA TRP A 290 -25.52 -4.22 -13.36
C TRP A 290 -26.20 -4.65 -14.66
N THR A 291 -25.73 -4.12 -15.78
CA THR A 291 -26.10 -4.58 -17.14
C THR A 291 -24.83 -4.76 -17.94
N GLY A 292 -24.61 -5.94 -18.53
CA GLY A 292 -23.44 -6.19 -19.38
C GLY A 292 -22.09 -6.05 -18.66
N GLY A 293 -22.05 -6.20 -17.33
CA GLY A 293 -20.80 -6.03 -16.55
C GLY A 293 -20.51 -4.60 -16.11
N THR A 294 -21.38 -3.65 -16.44
CA THR A 294 -21.25 -2.23 -16.04
C THR A 294 -22.36 -1.85 -15.06
N ILE A 295 -22.05 -0.98 -14.10
CA ILE A 295 -23.06 -0.40 -13.20
C ILE A 295 -23.94 0.55 -14.02
N THR A 296 -25.24 0.27 -14.09
CA THR A 296 -26.22 1.10 -14.78
C THR A 296 -27.08 1.94 -13.84
N LYS A 297 -27.08 1.61 -12.54
CA LYS A 297 -27.83 2.37 -11.52
C LYS A 297 -27.18 2.22 -10.15
N VAL A 298 -27.16 3.32 -9.39
CA VAL A 298 -26.79 3.35 -7.97
C VAL A 298 -27.90 4.06 -7.20
N GLU A 299 -28.41 3.43 -6.15
CA GLU A 299 -29.41 4.03 -5.25
C GLU A 299 -28.82 4.09 -3.84
N THR A 300 -28.80 5.27 -3.23
CA THR A 300 -28.23 5.47 -1.89
C THR A 300 -29.28 5.94 -0.89
N THR A 301 -29.19 5.48 0.35
CA THR A 301 -29.97 5.99 1.49
C THR A 301 -29.03 6.46 2.59
N GLY A 302 -29.42 7.51 3.32
CA GLY A 302 -28.59 8.16 4.35
C GLY A 302 -27.79 9.35 3.81
N PRO A 303 -27.12 10.13 4.70
CA PRO A 303 -26.20 11.16 4.26
C PRO A 303 -25.06 10.51 3.48
N VAL A 304 -24.89 10.89 2.21
CA VAL A 304 -23.73 10.47 1.42
C VAL A 304 -22.47 10.96 2.13
N PRO A 305 -21.43 10.13 2.35
CA PRO A 305 -20.18 10.58 2.96
C PRO A 305 -19.67 11.81 2.21
N SER A 306 -19.23 12.85 2.93
CA SER A 306 -18.70 14.10 2.35
C SER A 306 -17.52 13.91 1.39
N ASN A 307 -16.93 12.73 1.42
CA ASN A 307 -15.78 12.24 0.66
C ASN A 307 -16.18 11.27 -0.48
N ALA A 308 -17.47 11.07 -0.74
CA ALA A 308 -17.95 10.48 -1.98
C ALA A 308 -17.75 11.50 -3.11
N VAL A 309 -16.53 11.58 -3.63
CA VAL A 309 -16.21 12.48 -4.74
C VAL A 309 -16.88 11.90 -5.98
N THR A 310 -17.76 12.68 -6.61
CA THR A 310 -18.10 12.51 -8.03
C THR A 310 -16.85 12.81 -8.84
N LYS A 311 -15.93 11.84 -8.97
CA LYS A 311 -14.83 11.95 -9.94
C LYS A 311 -15.38 11.59 -11.31
N THR A 312 -15.50 12.60 -12.17
CA THR A 312 -15.44 12.38 -13.61
C THR A 312 -14.01 11.93 -13.93
N CYS A 313 -13.82 10.66 -14.27
CA CYS A 313 -12.58 10.23 -14.90
C CYS A 313 -12.52 10.80 -16.32
N PRO A 314 -11.35 11.31 -16.78
CA PRO A 314 -11.13 11.68 -18.17
C PRO A 314 -11.21 10.47 -19.12
#